data_AF-A0A124FM87-F1
#
_entry.id   AF-A0A124FM87-F1
#
_cell.length_a   1.000
_cell.length_b   1.000
_cell.length_c   1.000
_cell.angle_alpha   90.00
_cell.angle_beta   90.00
_cell.angle_gamma   90.00
#
_symmetry.space_group_name_H-M   'P 1'
#
loop_
_entity.id
_entity.type
_entity.pdbx_description
1 polymer ?
#
loop_
_entity_poly.entity_id
_entity_poly.type
_entity_poly.pdbx_seq_one_letter_code
_entity_poly.pdbx_strand_id
1 'polypeptide(L)'
;MPSEDEDLAAVVEAALFAAGRPLLVGEIAEVTDLPARTVRIVAEGLVRDYSERGGGIEVREFEDRFVMQVRSSIADRVSKVGPKELEAPLLRTLAIIAYNQPIAQSELARLRGNKSYGHVKELEELGLIQAEKEGRTKIITTTKSFAEYFGLDFDDPDFVKRVMKERKRLGVTPMYRSLAERMGLDFIVVNPYNPYKNDIQLMKRLDLLVIAPGYQERAREHFSGELIEASIRTFSQLKESIDLIAEKAGRVDPEKAQDLQEEIDSLLAEYRERAAGARPIKPLSPMIEEIALDLGIPTDENGISAAPDYRELDADIQVPTHQPYEIDIIERIRERYDALLKGLKND
;
A
#
# COMPACT_ATOMS: atom_id res chain seq x y z
N MET A 1 -32.72 6.53 -27.32
CA MET A 1 -32.10 7.75 -27.87
C MET A 1 -32.65 8.97 -27.16
N PRO A 2 -31.91 9.53 -26.19
CA PRO A 2 -32.19 10.87 -25.67
C PRO A 2 -32.27 11.86 -26.83
N SER A 3 -33.15 12.86 -26.73
CA SER A 3 -33.36 13.87 -27.78
C SER A 3 -32.07 14.64 -28.08
N GLU A 4 -31.88 15.12 -29.31
CA GLU A 4 -30.67 15.85 -29.77
C GLU A 4 -30.31 17.11 -28.93
N ASP A 5 -31.17 17.55 -28.01
CA ASP A 5 -30.99 18.70 -27.11
C ASP A 5 -30.83 18.36 -25.61
N GLU A 6 -30.73 17.08 -25.22
CA GLU A 6 -30.48 16.73 -23.81
C GLU A 6 -28.99 16.89 -23.45
N ASP A 7 -28.68 17.80 -22.52
CA ASP A 7 -27.33 17.94 -21.96
C ASP A 7 -26.96 16.64 -21.24
N LEU A 8 -26.10 15.85 -21.86
CA LEU A 8 -25.65 14.55 -21.36
C LEU A 8 -25.04 14.66 -19.97
N ALA A 9 -24.38 15.79 -19.66
CA ALA A 9 -23.84 16.04 -18.33
C ALA A 9 -24.97 16.17 -17.30
N ALA A 10 -26.07 16.84 -17.64
CA ALA A 10 -27.22 16.99 -16.75
C ALA A 10 -27.90 15.64 -16.43
N VAL A 11 -27.97 14.72 -17.39
CA VAL A 11 -28.57 13.39 -17.16
C VAL A 11 -27.68 12.54 -16.24
N VAL A 12 -26.36 12.54 -16.47
CA VAL A 12 -25.40 11.84 -15.59
C VAL A 12 -25.39 12.47 -14.19
N GLU A 13 -25.39 13.79 -14.10
CA GLU A 13 -25.48 14.54 -12.84
C GLU A 13 -26.75 14.17 -12.06
N ALA A 14 -27.90 14.13 -12.73
CA ALA A 14 -29.18 13.75 -12.15
C ALA A 14 -29.18 12.28 -11.68
N ALA A 15 -28.58 11.36 -12.45
CA ALA A 15 -28.46 9.96 -12.06
C ALA A 15 -27.63 9.81 -10.77
N LEU A 16 -26.49 10.50 -10.69
CA LEU A 16 -25.62 10.49 -9.51
C LEU A 16 -26.31 11.09 -8.28
N PHE A 17 -27.01 12.21 -8.47
CA PHE A 17 -27.78 12.86 -7.40
C PHE A 17 -28.90 11.95 -6.88
N ALA A 18 -29.68 11.35 -7.79
CA ALA A 18 -30.82 10.52 -7.45
C ALA A 18 -30.40 9.21 -6.76
N ALA A 19 -29.26 8.64 -7.13
CA ALA A 19 -28.79 7.38 -6.57
C ALA A 19 -28.42 7.50 -5.08
N GLY A 20 -27.81 8.63 -4.68
CA GLY A 20 -27.34 8.82 -3.30
C GLY A 20 -26.29 7.80 -2.82
N ARG A 21 -25.72 7.03 -3.76
CA ARG A 21 -24.69 6.01 -3.58
C ARG A 21 -23.73 6.02 -4.78
N PRO A 22 -22.54 5.43 -4.68
CA PRO A 22 -21.68 5.21 -5.84
C PRO A 22 -22.40 4.38 -6.91
N LEU A 23 -22.37 4.87 -8.15
CA LEU A 23 -22.87 4.19 -9.35
C LEU A 23 -21.70 3.70 -10.19
N LEU A 24 -21.79 2.45 -10.66
CA LEU A 24 -20.88 1.94 -11.69
C LEU A 24 -21.14 2.65 -13.02
N VAL A 25 -20.10 2.80 -13.83
CA VAL A 25 -20.22 3.30 -15.22
C VAL A 25 -21.29 2.53 -16.01
N GLY A 26 -21.39 1.21 -15.80
CA GLY A 26 -22.42 0.37 -16.44
C GLY A 26 -23.85 0.73 -16.02
N GLU A 27 -24.08 1.03 -14.74
CA GLU A 27 -25.41 1.44 -14.25
C GLU A 27 -25.82 2.79 -14.84
N ILE A 28 -24.88 3.73 -14.92
CA ILE A 28 -25.13 5.04 -15.55
C ILE A 28 -25.39 4.87 -17.04
N ALA A 29 -24.63 4.00 -17.73
CA ALA A 29 -24.83 3.68 -19.14
C ALA A 29 -26.22 3.12 -19.43
N GLU A 30 -26.74 2.23 -18.58
CA GLU A 30 -28.10 1.68 -18.72
C GLU A 30 -29.18 2.77 -18.57
N VAL A 31 -29.01 3.69 -17.60
CA VAL A 31 -29.98 4.77 -17.36
C VAL A 31 -29.93 5.84 -18.45
N THR A 32 -28.74 6.11 -18.98
CA THR A 32 -28.51 7.19 -19.95
C THR A 32 -28.60 6.74 -21.41
N ASP A 33 -28.68 5.43 -21.68
CA ASP A 33 -28.62 4.85 -23.04
C ASP A 33 -27.32 5.26 -23.78
N LEU A 34 -26.21 5.41 -23.02
CA LEU A 34 -24.91 5.86 -23.53
C LEU A 34 -23.86 4.74 -23.47
N PRO A 35 -22.87 4.74 -24.38
CA PRO A 35 -21.70 3.88 -24.24
C PRO A 35 -20.92 4.17 -22.96
N ALA A 36 -20.43 3.14 -22.27
CA ALA A 36 -19.65 3.25 -21.04
C ALA A 36 -18.46 4.24 -21.15
N ARG A 37 -17.78 4.26 -22.31
CA ARG A 37 -16.70 5.20 -22.58
C ARG A 37 -17.17 6.66 -22.55
N THR A 38 -18.34 6.93 -23.12
CA THR A 38 -18.94 8.27 -23.14
C THR A 38 -19.37 8.69 -21.73
N VAL A 39 -20.00 7.77 -20.98
CA VAL A 39 -20.37 7.99 -19.58
C VAL A 39 -19.16 8.38 -18.75
N ARG A 40 -18.04 7.65 -18.88
CA ARG A 40 -16.81 7.94 -18.14
C ARG A 40 -16.29 9.36 -18.43
N ILE A 41 -16.19 9.74 -19.71
CA ILE A 41 -15.75 11.09 -20.11
C ILE A 41 -16.65 12.18 -19.52
N VAL A 42 -17.98 11.97 -19.56
CA VAL A 42 -18.95 12.93 -19.02
C VAL A 42 -18.84 13.03 -17.49
N ALA A 43 -18.75 11.89 -16.80
CA ALA A 43 -18.64 11.84 -15.35
C ALA A 43 -17.31 12.44 -14.84
N GLU A 44 -16.19 12.19 -15.51
CA GLU A 44 -14.90 12.85 -15.27
C GLU A 44 -14.99 14.37 -15.48
N GLY A 45 -15.80 14.82 -16.45
CA GLY A 45 -16.14 16.23 -16.65
C GLY A 45 -16.81 16.82 -15.40
N LEU A 46 -17.86 16.16 -14.90
CA LEU A 46 -18.56 16.58 -13.69
C LEU A 46 -17.65 16.62 -12.46
N VAL A 47 -16.70 15.68 -12.33
CA VAL A 47 -15.69 15.71 -11.26
C VAL A 47 -14.90 17.03 -11.29
N ARG A 48 -14.43 17.46 -12.47
CA ARG A 48 -13.71 18.72 -12.64
C ARG A 48 -14.61 19.92 -12.34
N ASP A 49 -15.79 19.97 -12.93
CA ASP A 49 -16.72 21.10 -12.81
C ASP A 49 -17.13 21.33 -11.34
N TYR A 50 -17.48 20.26 -10.63
CA TYR A 50 -17.83 20.34 -9.21
C TYR A 50 -16.64 20.70 -8.33
N SER A 51 -15.43 20.27 -8.70
CA SER A 51 -14.20 20.64 -8.02
C SER A 51 -13.94 22.15 -8.14
N GLU A 52 -14.01 22.71 -9.36
CA GLU A 52 -13.74 24.11 -9.66
C GLU A 52 -14.81 25.07 -9.12
N ARG A 53 -16.07 24.65 -9.07
CA ARG A 53 -17.19 25.45 -8.56
C ARG A 53 -17.02 25.87 -7.09
N GLY A 54 -16.22 25.15 -6.30
CA GLY A 54 -15.97 25.46 -4.88
C GLY A 54 -17.21 25.39 -3.97
N GLY A 55 -18.26 24.69 -4.40
CA GLY A 55 -19.50 24.51 -3.63
C GLY A 55 -19.42 23.43 -2.54
N GLY A 56 -20.51 23.21 -1.81
CA GLY A 56 -20.58 22.22 -0.73
C GLY A 56 -20.78 20.76 -1.17
N ILE A 57 -21.00 20.52 -2.46
CA ILE A 57 -21.18 19.21 -3.09
C ILE A 57 -19.97 18.95 -3.97
N GLU A 58 -19.55 17.69 -4.06
CA GLU A 58 -18.52 17.20 -4.97
C GLU A 58 -19.01 15.96 -5.72
N VAL A 59 -18.51 15.77 -6.94
CA VAL A 59 -18.55 14.49 -7.63
C VAL A 59 -17.18 13.87 -7.49
N ARG A 60 -17.12 12.61 -7.06
CA ARG A 60 -15.88 11.86 -6.90
C ARG A 60 -15.91 10.57 -7.69
N GLU A 61 -14.74 10.22 -8.19
CA GLU A 61 -14.44 8.96 -8.82
C GLU A 61 -13.73 8.03 -7.82
N PHE A 62 -14.11 6.75 -7.85
CA PHE A 62 -13.49 5.67 -7.09
C PHE A 62 -13.45 4.44 -8.01
N GLU A 63 -12.27 4.09 -8.53
CA GLU A 63 -12.11 3.04 -9.54
C GLU A 63 -13.06 3.25 -10.71
N ASP A 64 -14.01 2.33 -10.95
CA ASP A 64 -15.02 2.41 -12.02
C ASP A 64 -16.39 2.93 -11.55
N ARG A 65 -16.40 3.71 -10.47
CA ARG A 65 -17.61 4.27 -9.86
C ARG A 65 -17.54 5.78 -9.73
N PHE A 66 -18.70 6.41 -9.84
CA PHE A 66 -18.89 7.83 -9.60
C PHE A 66 -19.95 8.05 -8.51
N VAL A 67 -19.73 9.04 -7.64
CA VAL A 67 -20.68 9.42 -6.58
C VAL A 67 -20.77 10.93 -6.45
N MET A 68 -21.99 11.44 -6.26
CA MET A 68 -22.22 12.80 -5.83
C MET A 68 -22.44 12.84 -4.32
N GLN A 69 -21.64 13.63 -3.60
CA GLN A 69 -21.66 13.68 -2.14
C GLN A 69 -21.38 15.08 -1.59
N VAL A 70 -21.62 15.27 -0.29
CA VAL A 70 -21.19 16.48 0.41
C VAL A 70 -19.67 16.48 0.54
N ARG A 71 -19.03 17.64 0.31
CA ARG A 71 -17.58 17.79 0.51
C ARG A 71 -17.16 17.43 1.92
N SER A 72 -16.09 16.65 2.03
CA SER A 72 -15.57 16.15 3.31
C SER A 72 -15.28 17.27 4.33
N SER A 73 -14.89 18.45 3.85
CA SER A 73 -14.60 19.63 4.69
C SER A 73 -15.81 20.22 5.41
N ILE A 74 -17.04 19.91 4.98
CA ILE A 74 -18.28 20.42 5.60
C ILE A 74 -19.27 19.32 6.00
N ALA A 75 -18.98 18.06 5.66
CA ALA A 75 -19.85 16.91 5.93
C ALA A 75 -20.35 16.86 7.39
N ASP A 76 -19.44 17.04 8.36
CA ASP A 76 -19.77 17.04 9.80
C ASP A 76 -20.87 18.06 10.18
N ARG A 77 -20.89 19.23 9.51
CA ARG A 77 -21.83 20.31 9.80
C ARG A 77 -23.25 20.01 9.32
N VAL A 78 -23.39 19.16 8.30
CA VAL A 78 -24.67 18.79 7.67
C VAL A 78 -25.06 17.34 7.90
N SER A 79 -24.26 16.57 8.64
CA SER A 79 -24.53 15.19 9.06
C SER A 79 -25.96 14.96 9.60
N LYS A 80 -26.54 15.95 10.29
CA LYS A 80 -27.90 15.87 10.85
C LYS A 80 -29.04 15.94 9.83
N VAL A 81 -28.77 16.37 8.60
CA VAL A 81 -29.76 16.50 7.53
C VAL A 81 -29.55 15.48 6.40
N GLY A 82 -28.46 14.70 6.43
CA GLY A 82 -28.22 13.59 5.51
C GLY A 82 -29.05 12.33 5.85
N PRO A 83 -29.06 11.30 4.98
CA PRO A 83 -29.64 10.00 5.31
C PRO A 83 -29.04 9.50 6.63
N LYS A 84 -29.90 8.97 7.52
CA LYS A 84 -29.51 8.63 8.89
C LYS A 84 -28.29 7.70 8.89
N GLU A 85 -27.15 8.23 9.33
CA GLU A 85 -25.97 7.44 9.63
C GLU A 85 -26.34 6.36 10.66
N LEU A 86 -25.72 5.18 10.54
CA LEU A 86 -25.81 4.14 11.56
C LEU A 86 -25.43 4.74 12.92
N GLU A 87 -26.26 4.55 13.94
CA GLU A 87 -25.91 5.05 15.27
C GLU A 87 -24.57 4.45 15.74
N ALA A 88 -23.75 5.24 16.44
CA ALA A 88 -22.43 4.82 16.90
C ALA A 88 -22.39 3.44 17.63
N PRO A 89 -23.41 3.02 18.40
CA PRO A 89 -23.45 1.66 18.95
C PRO A 89 -23.54 0.55 17.90
N LEU A 90 -24.34 0.76 16.85
CA LEU A 90 -24.60 -0.15 15.74
C LEU A 90 -23.39 -0.23 14.82
N LEU A 91 -22.83 0.94 14.45
CA LEU A 91 -21.60 1.04 13.65
C LEU A 91 -20.42 0.32 14.31
N ARG A 92 -20.26 0.43 15.63
CA ARG A 92 -19.22 -0.32 16.36
C ARG A 92 -19.41 -1.83 16.29
N THR A 93 -20.64 -2.31 16.31
CA THR A 93 -20.91 -3.75 16.15
C THR A 93 -20.62 -4.19 14.72
N LEU A 94 -21.06 -3.42 13.73
CA LEU A 94 -20.79 -3.67 12.32
C LEU A 94 -19.28 -3.71 12.02
N ALA A 95 -18.51 -2.78 12.60
CA ALA A 95 -17.05 -2.75 12.47
C ALA A 95 -16.38 -4.03 13.03
N ILE A 96 -16.84 -4.54 14.18
CA ILE A 96 -16.34 -5.81 14.72
C ILE A 96 -16.70 -6.98 13.79
N ILE A 97 -17.91 -7.01 13.24
CA ILE A 97 -18.33 -8.05 12.29
C ILE A 97 -17.45 -8.00 11.05
N ALA A 98 -17.34 -6.84 10.39
CA ALA A 98 -16.59 -6.67 9.16
C ALA A 98 -15.10 -6.99 9.32
N TYR A 99 -14.52 -6.69 10.48
CA TYR A 99 -13.13 -7.03 10.80
C TYR A 99 -12.92 -8.53 11.08
N ASN A 100 -13.88 -9.20 11.72
CA ASN A 100 -13.73 -10.59 12.16
C ASN A 100 -14.49 -11.61 11.29
N GLN A 101 -15.07 -11.19 10.17
CA GLN A 101 -15.85 -12.09 9.32
C GLN A 101 -14.97 -13.20 8.71
N PRO A 102 -15.50 -14.43 8.58
CA PRO A 102 -16.77 -14.90 9.16
C PRO A 102 -16.69 -15.05 10.69
N ILE A 103 -17.65 -14.48 11.43
CA ILE A 103 -17.67 -14.51 12.90
C ILE A 103 -18.89 -15.25 13.45
N ALA A 104 -18.69 -16.12 14.44
CA ALA A 104 -19.80 -16.75 15.15
C ALA A 104 -20.56 -15.73 16.02
N GLN A 105 -21.89 -15.76 16.00
CA GLN A 105 -22.73 -14.84 16.78
C GLN A 105 -22.43 -14.91 18.30
N SER A 106 -22.11 -16.10 18.80
CA SER A 106 -21.66 -16.31 20.19
C SER A 106 -20.33 -15.60 20.48
N GLU A 107 -19.42 -15.56 19.52
CA GLU A 107 -18.14 -14.85 19.65
C GLU A 107 -18.33 -13.33 19.58
N LEU A 108 -19.17 -12.85 18.66
CA LEU A 108 -19.55 -11.44 18.61
C LEU A 108 -20.16 -10.99 19.95
N ALA A 109 -21.04 -11.80 20.53
CA ALA A 109 -21.62 -11.54 21.84
C ALA A 109 -20.58 -11.51 22.96
N ARG A 110 -19.51 -12.33 22.88
CA ARG A 110 -18.38 -12.28 23.81
C ARG A 110 -17.57 -10.97 23.66
N LEU A 111 -17.31 -10.51 22.44
CA LEU A 111 -16.52 -9.30 22.16
C LEU A 111 -17.29 -8.00 22.49
N ARG A 112 -18.57 -7.94 22.15
CA ARG A 112 -19.38 -6.71 22.18
C ARG A 112 -20.40 -6.67 23.31
N GLY A 113 -20.65 -7.81 23.96
CA GLY A 113 -21.70 -8.01 24.96
C GLY A 113 -23.05 -8.38 24.35
N ASN A 114 -24.00 -8.75 25.22
CA ASN A 114 -25.32 -9.28 24.82
C ASN A 114 -26.19 -8.31 24.00
N LYS A 115 -25.89 -7.00 24.00
CA LYS A 115 -26.61 -6.04 23.13
C LYS A 115 -26.38 -6.30 21.63
N SER A 116 -25.29 -7.00 21.28
CA SER A 116 -24.98 -7.37 19.90
C SER A 116 -26.06 -8.21 19.23
N TYR A 117 -26.87 -9.00 19.96
CA TYR A 117 -27.98 -9.76 19.37
C TYR A 117 -29.01 -8.85 18.70
N GLY A 118 -29.36 -7.72 19.34
CA GLY A 118 -30.27 -6.73 18.76
C GLY A 118 -29.65 -6.04 17.54
N HIS A 119 -28.38 -5.66 17.64
CA HIS A 119 -27.64 -5.05 16.53
C HIS A 119 -27.50 -5.99 15.33
N VAL A 120 -27.28 -7.29 15.53
CA VAL A 120 -27.23 -8.26 14.42
C VAL A 120 -28.58 -8.29 13.70
N LYS A 121 -29.69 -8.32 14.43
CA LYS A 121 -31.02 -8.29 13.82
C LYS A 121 -31.24 -7.02 13.00
N GLU A 122 -30.88 -5.87 13.55
CA GLU A 122 -31.01 -4.57 12.88
C GLU A 122 -30.09 -4.46 11.65
N LEU A 123 -28.85 -4.94 11.73
CA LEU A 123 -27.91 -4.95 10.60
C LEU A 123 -28.32 -5.93 9.49
N GLU A 124 -28.93 -7.08 9.84
CA GLU A 124 -29.55 -8.00 8.89
C GLU A 124 -30.76 -7.34 8.21
N GLU A 125 -31.62 -6.63 8.96
CA GLU A 125 -32.78 -5.89 8.44
C GLU A 125 -32.37 -4.75 7.50
N LEU A 126 -31.23 -4.09 7.76
CA LEU A 126 -30.61 -3.09 6.88
C LEU A 126 -29.88 -3.73 5.67
N GLY A 127 -29.78 -5.05 5.62
CA GLY A 127 -29.12 -5.78 4.54
C GLY A 127 -27.60 -5.62 4.51
N LEU A 128 -26.96 -5.09 5.56
CA LEU A 128 -25.50 -4.86 5.63
C LEU A 128 -24.73 -6.14 6.02
N ILE A 129 -25.41 -7.10 6.65
CA ILE A 129 -24.83 -8.39 7.03
C ILE A 129 -25.80 -9.52 6.67
N GLN A 130 -25.27 -10.73 6.59
CA GLN A 130 -26.03 -11.97 6.50
C GLN A 130 -25.60 -12.89 7.65
N ALA A 131 -26.56 -13.55 8.32
CA ALA A 131 -26.27 -14.51 9.36
C ALA A 131 -26.88 -15.89 9.07
N GLU A 132 -26.04 -16.86 8.74
CA GLU A 132 -26.44 -18.23 8.41
C GLU A 132 -26.34 -19.16 9.61
N LYS A 133 -27.30 -20.08 9.75
CA LYS A 133 -27.31 -21.01 10.88
C LYS A 133 -26.27 -22.11 10.67
N GLU A 134 -25.34 -22.22 11.62
CA GLU A 134 -24.37 -23.30 11.67
C GLU A 134 -24.43 -24.00 13.04
N GLY A 135 -25.00 -25.21 13.05
CA GLY A 135 -25.24 -25.96 14.28
C GLY A 135 -26.10 -25.21 15.30
N ARG A 136 -25.48 -24.80 16.42
CA ARG A 136 -26.13 -24.12 17.56
C ARG A 136 -25.93 -22.60 17.56
N THR A 137 -25.22 -22.04 16.58
CA THR A 137 -24.94 -20.61 16.46
C THR A 137 -25.31 -20.11 15.06
N LYS A 138 -25.12 -18.82 14.80
CA LYS A 138 -25.09 -18.26 13.45
C LYS A 138 -23.66 -17.84 13.09
N ILE A 139 -23.26 -18.01 11.83
CA ILE A 139 -22.06 -17.40 11.25
C ILE A 139 -22.49 -16.13 10.52
N ILE A 140 -21.78 -15.04 10.80
CA ILE A 140 -22.13 -13.71 10.32
C ILE A 140 -21.04 -13.20 9.37
N THR A 141 -21.46 -12.69 8.21
CA THR A 141 -20.62 -12.07 7.18
C THR A 141 -21.24 -10.74 6.70
N THR A 142 -20.43 -9.88 6.09
CA THR A 142 -20.91 -8.67 5.41
C THR A 142 -21.49 -8.99 4.03
N THR A 143 -22.36 -8.11 3.52
CA THR A 143 -23.01 -8.26 2.21
C THR A 143 -22.45 -7.29 1.18
N LYS A 144 -22.87 -7.42 -0.08
CA LYS A 144 -22.59 -6.44 -1.13
C LYS A 144 -23.11 -5.04 -0.79
N SER A 145 -24.27 -4.95 -0.15
CA SER A 145 -24.85 -3.66 0.28
C SER A 145 -23.98 -2.96 1.34
N PHE A 146 -23.24 -3.70 2.17
CA PHE A 146 -22.24 -3.11 3.05
C PHE A 146 -21.10 -2.46 2.27
N ALA A 147 -20.55 -3.17 1.28
CA ALA A 147 -19.50 -2.61 0.43
C ALA A 147 -19.99 -1.35 -0.30
N GLU A 148 -21.20 -1.37 -0.86
CA GLU A 148 -21.81 -0.21 -1.51
C GLU A 148 -22.05 0.97 -0.55
N TYR A 149 -22.51 0.69 0.68
CA TYR A 149 -22.77 1.71 1.70
C TYR A 149 -21.49 2.45 2.12
N PHE A 150 -20.35 1.74 2.18
CA PHE A 150 -19.07 2.32 2.59
C PHE A 150 -18.13 2.68 1.43
N GLY A 151 -18.55 2.44 0.18
CA GLY A 151 -17.72 2.68 -1.01
C GLY A 151 -16.51 1.75 -1.11
N LEU A 152 -16.68 0.49 -0.72
CA LEU A 152 -15.65 -0.55 -0.72
C LEU A 152 -15.86 -1.51 -1.90
N ASP A 153 -14.80 -2.22 -2.29
CA ASP A 153 -14.90 -3.38 -3.17
C ASP A 153 -15.40 -4.60 -2.38
N PHE A 154 -16.41 -5.31 -2.90
CA PHE A 154 -17.00 -6.48 -2.25
C PHE A 154 -16.15 -7.74 -2.45
N ASP A 155 -15.39 -7.83 -3.54
CA ASP A 155 -14.60 -9.02 -3.87
C ASP A 155 -13.33 -9.15 -3.02
N ASP A 156 -13.04 -8.14 -2.17
CA ASP A 156 -11.97 -8.15 -1.19
C ASP A 156 -12.51 -8.21 0.26
N PRO A 157 -12.79 -9.41 0.80
CA PRO A 157 -13.30 -9.58 2.17
C PRO A 157 -12.30 -9.17 3.26
N ASP A 158 -11.01 -9.03 2.93
CA ASP A 158 -9.96 -8.55 3.84
C ASP A 158 -9.72 -7.04 3.72
N PHE A 159 -10.39 -6.34 2.79
CA PHE A 159 -10.26 -4.89 2.60
C PHE A 159 -10.46 -4.14 3.92
N VAL A 160 -11.54 -4.45 4.63
CA VAL A 160 -11.87 -3.82 5.91
C VAL A 160 -10.78 -4.10 6.94
N LYS A 161 -10.20 -5.31 6.96
CA LYS A 161 -9.07 -5.63 7.86
C LYS A 161 -7.83 -4.83 7.49
N ARG A 162 -7.56 -4.58 6.20
CA ARG A 162 -6.44 -3.75 5.74
C ARG A 162 -6.63 -2.28 6.09
N VAL A 163 -7.82 -1.73 5.86
CA VAL A 163 -8.16 -0.33 6.16
C VAL A 163 -8.28 -0.07 7.66
N MET A 164 -8.81 -1.03 8.42
CA MET A 164 -8.92 -0.94 9.88
C MET A 164 -7.66 -1.39 10.62
N LYS A 165 -6.67 -1.99 9.95
CA LYS A 165 -5.35 -2.26 10.54
C LYS A 165 -4.84 -0.90 11.03
N GLU A 166 -4.66 -0.77 12.34
CA GLU A 166 -4.19 0.48 12.95
C GLU A 166 -2.99 1.00 12.17
N ARG A 167 -2.98 2.30 11.86
CA ARG A 167 -1.87 2.98 11.18
C ARG A 167 -0.62 2.79 12.05
N LYS A 168 0.14 1.73 11.76
CA LYS A 168 1.38 1.44 12.46
C LYS A 168 2.29 2.63 12.27
N ARG A 169 2.72 3.22 13.37
CA ARG A 169 3.73 4.27 13.34
C ARG A 169 5.04 3.63 12.92
N LEU A 170 5.40 3.88 11.67
CA LEU A 170 6.59 3.34 11.04
C LEU A 170 7.81 4.18 11.41
N GLY A 171 8.85 3.51 11.88
CA GLY A 171 10.20 4.04 11.89
C GLY A 171 11.04 3.45 10.79
N VAL A 172 12.01 4.22 10.33
CA VAL A 172 13.06 3.75 9.43
C VAL A 172 14.40 4.26 9.91
N THR A 173 15.47 3.50 9.67
CA THR A 173 16.82 4.05 9.90
C THR A 173 17.18 5.06 8.81
N PRO A 174 18.18 5.95 9.02
CA PRO A 174 18.59 6.93 8.01
C PRO A 174 18.86 6.32 6.63
N MET A 175 19.34 5.08 6.59
CA MET A 175 19.59 4.32 5.35
C MET A 175 18.34 4.10 4.50
N TYR A 176 17.17 3.96 5.12
CA TYR A 176 15.90 3.63 4.44
C TYR A 176 15.01 4.86 4.24
N ARG A 177 15.49 6.06 4.55
CA ARG A 177 14.75 7.31 4.37
C ARG A 177 14.27 7.45 2.92
N SER A 178 15.19 7.38 1.97
CA SER A 178 14.89 7.58 0.53
C SER A 178 13.91 6.53 0.00
N LEU A 179 14.04 5.27 0.44
CA LEU A 179 13.09 4.21 0.12
C LEU A 179 11.67 4.56 0.63
N ALA A 180 11.56 4.96 1.90
CA ALA A 180 10.27 5.29 2.50
C ALA A 180 9.61 6.52 1.84
N GLU A 181 10.41 7.52 1.44
CA GLU A 181 9.94 8.69 0.70
C GLU A 181 9.41 8.30 -0.70
N ARG A 182 10.15 7.46 -1.43
CA ARG A 182 9.74 6.95 -2.75
C ARG A 182 8.46 6.13 -2.67
N MET A 183 8.31 5.31 -1.64
CA MET A 183 7.08 4.54 -1.38
C MET A 183 5.91 5.41 -0.87
N GLY A 184 6.11 6.70 -0.62
CA GLY A 184 5.06 7.59 -0.10
C GLY A 184 4.60 7.24 1.32
N LEU A 185 5.49 6.63 2.12
CA LEU A 185 5.17 6.25 3.50
C LEU A 185 5.13 7.47 4.42
N ASP A 186 4.29 7.39 5.45
CA ASP A 186 4.40 8.27 6.62
C ASP A 186 5.29 7.61 7.67
N PHE A 187 6.45 8.20 7.96
CA PHE A 187 7.49 7.56 8.77
C PHE A 187 8.26 8.55 9.65
N ILE A 188 8.97 8.01 10.64
CA ILE A 188 9.91 8.74 11.49
C ILE A 188 11.30 8.14 11.32
N VAL A 189 12.32 8.98 11.11
CA VAL A 189 13.70 8.52 11.08
C VAL A 189 14.25 8.41 12.49
N VAL A 190 14.81 7.25 12.82
CA VAL A 190 15.45 6.96 14.11
C VAL A 190 16.73 6.16 13.90
N ASN A 191 17.74 6.34 14.75
CA ASN A 191 18.92 5.47 14.77
C ASN A 191 18.84 4.45 15.91
N PRO A 192 18.46 3.19 15.65
CA PRO A 192 18.35 2.17 16.69
C PRO A 192 19.70 1.55 17.10
N TYR A 193 20.78 1.79 16.34
CA TYR A 193 22.07 1.13 16.57
C TYR A 193 22.98 1.88 17.54
N ASN A 194 22.86 3.21 17.54
CA ASN A 194 23.53 4.10 18.48
C ASN A 194 22.62 5.31 18.75
N PRO A 195 21.51 5.12 19.49
CA PRO A 195 20.47 6.13 19.60
C PRO A 195 20.87 7.30 20.49
N TYR A 196 20.51 8.51 20.07
CA TYR A 196 20.45 9.66 20.98
C TYR A 196 19.19 9.58 21.85
N LYS A 197 19.11 10.42 22.90
CA LYS A 197 17.93 10.48 23.79
C LYS A 197 16.61 10.68 23.03
N ASN A 198 16.64 11.46 21.95
CA ASN A 198 15.47 11.70 21.11
C ASN A 198 15.02 10.44 20.34
N ASP A 199 15.96 9.67 19.77
CA ASP A 199 15.67 8.41 19.08
C ASP A 199 14.95 7.43 20.00
N ILE A 200 15.42 7.29 21.25
CA ILE A 200 14.79 6.41 22.25
C ILE A 200 13.35 6.85 22.55
N GLN A 201 13.09 8.16 22.62
CA GLN A 201 11.73 8.67 22.85
C GLN A 201 10.81 8.45 21.66
N LEU A 202 11.33 8.63 20.43
CA LEU A 202 10.59 8.39 19.20
C LEU A 202 10.27 6.90 19.04
N MET A 203 11.26 6.01 19.25
CA MET A 203 11.09 4.56 19.13
C MET A 203 10.03 3.98 20.07
N LYS A 204 9.83 4.56 21.25
CA LYS A 204 8.74 4.16 22.18
C LYS A 204 7.34 4.39 21.62
N ARG A 205 7.20 5.20 20.57
CA ARG A 205 5.92 5.56 19.95
C ARG A 205 5.71 4.83 18.63
N LEU A 206 6.68 4.04 18.19
CA LEU A 206 6.64 3.29 16.93
C LEU A 206 6.06 1.90 17.17
N ASP A 207 5.33 1.42 16.17
CA ASP A 207 4.77 0.06 16.15
C ASP A 207 5.63 -0.87 15.28
N LEU A 208 6.28 -0.30 14.27
CA LEU A 208 7.06 -0.99 13.25
C LEU A 208 8.37 -0.24 12.98
N LEU A 209 9.49 -0.94 12.81
CA LEU A 209 10.78 -0.33 12.50
C LEU A 209 11.53 -1.12 11.43
N VAL A 210 11.90 -0.44 10.34
CA VAL A 210 12.72 -1.01 9.25
C VAL A 210 14.20 -0.81 9.55
N ILE A 211 14.98 -1.88 9.47
CA ILE A 211 16.41 -1.94 9.77
C ILE A 211 17.18 -2.72 8.71
N ALA A 212 18.50 -2.51 8.68
CA ALA A 212 19.42 -3.34 7.92
C ALA A 212 19.55 -4.76 8.50
N PRO A 213 19.68 -5.79 7.64
CA PRO A 213 19.90 -7.16 8.08
C PRO A 213 21.12 -7.30 8.99
N GLY A 214 21.01 -8.13 10.02
CA GLY A 214 22.09 -8.40 10.98
C GLY A 214 22.20 -7.40 12.13
N TYR A 215 21.31 -6.40 12.18
CA TYR A 215 21.25 -5.44 13.30
C TYR A 215 20.08 -5.68 14.25
N GLN A 216 19.37 -6.81 14.11
CA GLN A 216 18.19 -7.12 14.91
C GLN A 216 18.48 -7.08 16.42
N GLU A 217 19.55 -7.74 16.88
CA GLU A 217 19.90 -7.77 18.31
C GLU A 217 20.12 -6.37 18.87
N ARG A 218 20.92 -5.54 18.18
CA ARG A 218 21.17 -4.15 18.59
C ARG A 218 19.90 -3.31 18.61
N ALA A 219 19.05 -3.43 17.59
CA ALA A 219 17.79 -2.69 17.55
C ALA A 219 16.84 -3.09 18.70
N ARG A 220 16.85 -4.37 19.09
CA ARG A 220 16.04 -4.90 20.21
C ARG A 220 16.43 -4.36 21.58
N GLU A 221 17.64 -3.82 21.75
CA GLU A 221 18.05 -3.16 22.99
C GLU A 221 17.18 -1.93 23.33
N HIS A 222 16.62 -1.28 22.31
CA HIS A 222 15.90 -0.01 22.46
C HIS A 222 14.49 0.00 21.85
N PHE A 223 14.11 -1.05 21.13
CA PHE A 223 12.83 -1.13 20.44
C PHE A 223 12.11 -2.47 20.66
N SER A 224 10.86 -2.39 21.10
CA SER A 224 10.02 -3.55 21.46
C SER A 224 8.94 -3.89 20.44
N GLY A 225 8.72 -3.05 19.42
CA GLY A 225 7.70 -3.27 18.39
C GLY A 225 8.13 -4.31 17.35
N GLU A 226 7.46 -4.30 16.21
CA GLU A 226 7.76 -5.20 15.10
C GLU A 226 8.96 -4.71 14.28
N LEU A 227 9.89 -5.61 13.96
CA LEU A 227 11.06 -5.30 13.13
C LEU A 227 10.89 -5.85 11.72
N ILE A 228 11.38 -5.09 10.74
CA ILE A 228 11.56 -5.53 9.35
C ILE A 228 13.05 -5.42 9.02
N GLU A 229 13.68 -6.54 8.67
CA GLU A 229 15.02 -6.54 8.07
C GLU A 229 14.86 -6.46 6.55
N ALA A 230 15.21 -5.32 5.97
CA ALA A 230 15.04 -5.05 4.55
C ALA A 230 16.39 -5.14 3.82
N SER A 231 16.58 -6.10 2.92
CA SER A 231 17.83 -6.22 2.19
C SER A 231 17.87 -5.30 0.97
N ILE A 232 18.98 -4.60 0.79
CA ILE A 232 19.16 -3.55 -0.23
C ILE A 232 20.49 -3.73 -0.97
N ARG A 233 21.00 -4.98 -1.06
CA ARG A 233 22.29 -5.23 -1.73
C ARG A 233 22.14 -5.21 -3.24
N THR A 234 20.99 -5.67 -3.73
CA THR A 234 20.69 -5.83 -5.15
C THR A 234 19.27 -5.31 -5.45
N PHE A 235 18.93 -5.12 -6.73
CA PHE A 235 17.60 -4.67 -7.12
C PHE A 235 16.52 -5.70 -6.80
N SER A 236 16.76 -7.00 -7.05
CA SER A 236 15.81 -8.05 -6.68
C SER A 236 15.49 -8.07 -5.18
N GLN A 237 16.52 -7.91 -4.33
CA GLN A 237 16.32 -7.82 -2.87
C GLN A 237 15.57 -6.55 -2.45
N LEU A 238 15.83 -5.43 -3.14
CA LEU A 238 15.12 -4.18 -2.89
C LEU A 238 13.62 -4.34 -3.19
N LYS A 239 13.25 -5.02 -4.29
CA LYS A 239 11.85 -5.32 -4.63
C LYS A 239 11.17 -6.15 -3.54
N GLU A 240 11.80 -7.25 -3.12
CA GLU A 240 11.29 -8.09 -2.03
C GLU A 240 11.09 -7.28 -0.73
N SER A 241 12.01 -6.35 -0.46
CA SER A 241 11.91 -5.47 0.70
C SER A 241 10.77 -4.45 0.58
N ILE A 242 10.51 -3.92 -0.62
CA ILE A 242 9.38 -3.02 -0.90
C ILE A 242 8.06 -3.74 -0.60
N ASP A 243 7.89 -4.96 -1.13
CA ASP A 243 6.68 -5.77 -0.91
C ASP A 243 6.46 -6.05 0.59
N LEU A 244 7.51 -6.48 1.28
CA LEU A 244 7.47 -6.76 2.71
C LEU A 244 7.12 -5.52 3.56
N ILE A 245 7.71 -4.37 3.23
CA ILE A 245 7.41 -3.11 3.90
C ILE A 245 5.97 -2.71 3.62
N ALA A 246 5.50 -2.85 2.39
CA ALA A 246 4.14 -2.47 2.01
C ALA A 246 3.08 -3.31 2.71
N GLU A 247 3.27 -4.62 2.77
CA GLU A 247 2.39 -5.56 3.48
C GLU A 247 2.27 -5.22 4.98
N LYS A 248 3.39 -4.84 5.60
CA LYS A 248 3.49 -4.66 7.05
C LYS A 248 3.14 -3.25 7.52
N ALA A 249 3.49 -2.21 6.76
CA ALA A 249 3.19 -0.82 7.08
C ALA A 249 1.70 -0.47 6.88
N GLY A 250 0.97 -1.27 6.08
CA GLY A 250 -0.48 -1.21 5.95
C GLY A 250 -0.96 -0.19 4.92
N ARG A 251 -0.52 1.08 4.99
CA ARG A 251 -0.91 2.13 4.04
C ARG A 251 0.31 2.63 3.27
N VAL A 252 0.47 2.09 2.07
CA VAL A 252 1.38 2.61 1.05
C VAL A 252 0.54 3.23 -0.06
N ASP A 253 1.06 4.27 -0.69
CA ASP A 253 0.46 4.77 -1.93
C ASP A 253 0.68 3.71 -3.03
N PRO A 254 -0.37 3.02 -3.49
CA PRO A 254 -0.22 1.88 -4.40
C PRO A 254 0.40 2.29 -5.73
N GLU A 255 0.12 3.50 -6.20
CA GLU A 255 0.69 4.05 -7.45
C GLU A 255 2.20 4.25 -7.28
N LYS A 256 2.63 4.91 -6.20
CA LYS A 256 4.07 5.12 -5.95
C LYS A 256 4.85 3.83 -5.71
N ALA A 257 4.26 2.86 -5.02
CA ALA A 257 4.91 1.57 -4.81
C ALA A 257 5.08 0.83 -6.13
N GLN A 258 4.05 0.85 -6.98
CA GLN A 258 4.09 0.25 -8.30
C GLN A 258 5.11 0.96 -9.21
N ASP A 259 5.07 2.29 -9.29
CA ASP A 259 6.01 3.10 -10.08
C ASP A 259 7.47 2.79 -9.70
N LEU A 260 7.74 2.67 -8.39
CA LEU A 260 9.07 2.33 -7.90
C LEU A 260 9.50 0.92 -8.31
N GLN A 261 8.59 -0.06 -8.29
CA GLN A 261 8.89 -1.41 -8.77
C GLN A 261 9.17 -1.44 -10.27
N GLU A 262 8.40 -0.70 -11.07
CA GLU A 262 8.61 -0.57 -12.52
C GLU A 262 9.94 0.13 -12.84
N GLU A 263 10.31 1.17 -12.09
CA GLU A 263 11.63 1.83 -12.17
C GLU A 263 12.75 0.81 -11.91
N ILE A 264 12.63 0.01 -10.85
CA ILE A 264 13.63 -1.00 -10.49
C ILE A 264 13.73 -2.10 -11.56
N ASP A 265 12.60 -2.56 -12.10
CA ASP A 265 12.58 -3.57 -13.16
C ASP A 265 13.24 -3.07 -14.45
N SER A 266 12.95 -1.82 -14.84
CA SER A 266 13.59 -1.18 -15.99
C SER A 266 15.10 -1.06 -15.79
N LEU A 267 15.54 -0.62 -14.61
CA LEU A 267 16.97 -0.50 -14.29
C LEU A 267 17.66 -1.86 -14.29
N LEU A 268 17.06 -2.88 -13.64
CA LEU A 268 17.63 -4.21 -13.60
C LEU A 268 17.77 -4.82 -15.00
N ALA A 269 16.79 -4.61 -15.88
CA ALA A 269 16.86 -5.03 -17.28
C ALA A 269 18.03 -4.35 -18.02
N GLU A 270 18.19 -3.03 -17.86
CA GLU A 270 19.32 -2.28 -18.46
C GLU A 270 20.68 -2.82 -17.97
N TYR A 271 20.82 -3.04 -16.67
CA TYR A 271 22.06 -3.54 -16.10
C TYR A 271 22.38 -4.98 -16.53
N ARG A 272 21.37 -5.85 -16.67
CA ARG A 272 21.53 -7.19 -17.23
C ARG A 272 21.95 -7.17 -18.69
N GLU A 273 21.40 -6.26 -19.50
CA GLU A 273 21.84 -6.07 -20.88
C GLU A 273 23.31 -5.62 -20.95
N ARG A 274 23.71 -4.67 -20.09
CA ARG A 274 25.10 -4.21 -19.99
C ARG A 274 26.07 -5.30 -19.50
N ALA A 275 25.57 -6.23 -18.69
CA ALA A 275 26.30 -7.38 -18.19
C ALA A 275 26.33 -8.56 -19.19
N ALA A 276 25.51 -8.52 -20.24
CA ALA A 276 25.40 -9.62 -21.19
C ALA A 276 26.74 -9.92 -21.86
N GLY A 277 27.17 -11.18 -21.78
CA GLY A 277 28.46 -11.62 -22.30
C GLY A 277 29.67 -11.22 -21.45
N ALA A 278 29.47 -10.72 -20.23
CA ALA A 278 30.54 -10.49 -19.27
C ALA A 278 31.34 -11.78 -18.99
N ARG A 279 32.64 -11.62 -18.76
CA ARG A 279 33.51 -12.70 -18.29
C ARG A 279 33.06 -13.18 -16.89
N PRO A 280 33.24 -14.47 -16.57
CA PRO A 280 32.96 -14.95 -15.23
C PRO A 280 33.77 -14.22 -14.15
N ILE A 281 33.16 -14.04 -12.98
CA ILE A 281 33.83 -13.50 -11.80
C ILE A 281 34.05 -14.58 -10.73
N LYS A 282 35.06 -14.39 -9.90
CA LYS A 282 35.28 -15.15 -8.66
C LYS A 282 34.78 -14.30 -7.48
N PRO A 283 33.56 -14.53 -6.96
CA PRO A 283 33.03 -13.75 -5.84
C PRO A 283 33.77 -14.09 -4.54
N LEU A 284 34.34 -13.10 -3.87
CA LEU A 284 35.04 -13.28 -2.59
C LEU A 284 34.15 -12.99 -1.37
N SER A 285 32.86 -12.76 -1.58
CA SER A 285 31.87 -12.61 -0.50
C SER A 285 30.44 -12.91 -0.99
N PRO A 286 29.51 -13.26 -0.08
CA PRO A 286 28.10 -13.45 -0.43
C PRO A 286 27.47 -12.23 -1.10
N MET A 287 27.86 -11.01 -0.71
CA MET A 287 27.38 -9.78 -1.34
C MET A 287 27.73 -9.72 -2.83
N ILE A 288 28.95 -10.12 -3.21
CA ILE A 288 29.39 -10.10 -4.61
C ILE A 288 28.67 -11.20 -5.40
N GLU A 289 28.50 -12.37 -4.80
CA GLU A 289 27.75 -13.48 -5.39
C GLU A 289 26.27 -13.09 -5.66
N GLU A 290 25.62 -12.44 -4.69
CA GLU A 290 24.25 -11.91 -4.83
C GLU A 290 24.16 -10.88 -5.98
N ILE A 291 25.13 -9.95 -6.08
CA ILE A 291 25.16 -8.95 -7.16
C ILE A 291 25.36 -9.64 -8.53
N ALA A 292 26.27 -10.61 -8.62
CA ALA A 292 26.54 -11.34 -9.86
C ALA A 292 25.31 -12.11 -10.33
N LEU A 293 24.62 -12.79 -9.40
CA LEU A 293 23.37 -13.48 -9.67
C LEU A 293 22.31 -12.51 -10.18
N ASP A 294 22.15 -11.35 -9.55
CA ASP A 294 21.13 -10.39 -9.94
C ASP A 294 21.39 -9.80 -11.34
N LEU A 295 22.67 -9.57 -11.68
CA LEU A 295 23.12 -9.10 -12.99
C LEU A 295 23.17 -10.19 -14.07
N GLY A 296 23.02 -11.46 -13.70
CA GLY A 296 23.19 -12.59 -14.62
C GLY A 296 24.64 -12.82 -15.07
N ILE A 297 25.62 -12.40 -14.27
CA ILE A 297 27.05 -12.61 -14.52
C ILE A 297 27.43 -14.01 -14.03
N PRO A 298 28.06 -14.85 -14.86
CA PRO A 298 28.48 -16.19 -14.44
C PRO A 298 29.57 -16.12 -13.36
N THR A 299 29.58 -17.10 -12.45
CA THR A 299 30.62 -17.26 -11.44
C THR A 299 31.54 -18.44 -11.78
N ASP A 300 32.86 -18.27 -11.60
CA ASP A 300 33.88 -19.29 -11.83
C ASP A 300 35.06 -19.07 -10.86
N GLU A 301 35.69 -20.15 -10.37
CA GLU A 301 36.84 -20.09 -9.47
C GLU A 301 38.08 -19.42 -10.10
N ASN A 302 38.18 -19.46 -11.43
CA ASN A 302 39.22 -18.83 -12.25
C ASN A 302 38.76 -17.51 -12.88
N GLY A 303 37.58 -17.00 -12.51
CA GLY A 303 37.07 -15.71 -12.95
C GLY A 303 37.84 -14.54 -12.34
N ILE A 304 37.55 -13.33 -12.82
CA ILE A 304 38.13 -12.08 -12.29
C ILE A 304 37.67 -11.92 -10.84
N SER A 305 38.60 -11.71 -9.91
CA SER A 305 38.26 -11.69 -8.48
C SER A 305 37.56 -10.39 -8.11
N ALA A 306 36.46 -10.50 -7.36
CA ALA A 306 35.68 -9.33 -6.93
C ALA A 306 35.38 -9.41 -5.43
N ALA A 307 35.65 -8.32 -4.72
CA ALA A 307 35.44 -8.18 -3.29
C ALA A 307 34.80 -6.83 -2.93
N PRO A 308 34.15 -6.73 -1.76
CA PRO A 308 33.72 -5.44 -1.25
C PRO A 308 34.91 -4.65 -0.65
N ASP A 309 34.89 -3.32 -0.81
CA ASP A 309 35.98 -2.40 -0.46
C ASP A 309 36.36 -2.31 1.03
N TYR A 310 35.50 -2.77 1.94
CA TYR A 310 35.77 -2.75 3.38
C TYR A 310 36.65 -3.90 3.86
N ARG A 311 36.80 -4.95 3.04
CA ARG A 311 37.77 -5.99 3.35
C ARG A 311 39.07 -5.58 2.70
N GLU A 312 40.17 -5.62 3.43
CA GLU A 312 41.54 -5.59 2.89
C GLU A 312 41.84 -6.88 2.06
N LEU A 313 40.87 -7.38 1.31
CA LEU A 313 41.05 -8.48 0.38
C LEU A 313 41.61 -7.90 -0.91
N ASP A 314 42.78 -8.39 -1.29
CA ASP A 314 43.35 -8.17 -2.61
C ASP A 314 42.45 -8.83 -3.65
N ALA A 315 41.79 -8.00 -4.47
CA ALA A 315 40.86 -8.43 -5.50
C ALA A 315 40.94 -7.45 -6.67
N ASP A 316 40.80 -7.98 -7.88
CA ASP A 316 40.89 -7.22 -9.14
C ASP A 316 39.80 -6.14 -9.22
N ILE A 317 38.60 -6.45 -8.69
CA ILE A 317 37.46 -5.54 -8.66
C ILE A 317 37.04 -5.28 -7.21
N GLN A 318 37.01 -3.99 -6.85
CA GLN A 318 36.53 -3.51 -5.54
C GLN A 318 35.14 -2.87 -5.68
N VAL A 319 34.18 -3.36 -4.91
CA VAL A 319 32.79 -2.89 -4.93
C VAL A 319 32.48 -2.06 -3.67
N PRO A 320 31.92 -0.84 -3.80
CA PRO A 320 31.72 0.06 -2.66
C PRO A 320 30.68 -0.46 -1.66
N THR A 321 30.98 -0.35 -0.36
CA THR A 321 30.07 -0.73 0.73
C THR A 321 29.71 0.40 1.66
N HIS A 322 30.64 1.32 1.90
CA HIS A 322 30.46 2.46 2.78
C HIS A 322 30.09 3.70 1.97
N GLN A 323 28.78 3.87 1.71
CA GLN A 323 28.27 5.09 1.07
C GLN A 323 27.43 5.91 2.07
N PRO A 324 27.44 7.26 1.99
CA PRO A 324 26.69 8.15 2.88
C PRO A 324 25.21 7.76 3.00
N TYR A 325 24.59 7.95 4.16
CA TYR A 325 23.16 7.65 4.33
C TYR A 325 22.24 8.54 3.47
N GLU A 326 22.75 9.69 3.01
CA GLU A 326 22.01 10.66 2.21
C GLU A 326 21.87 10.26 0.73
N ILE A 327 22.65 9.27 0.28
CA ILE A 327 22.52 8.76 -1.09
C ILE A 327 21.18 8.04 -1.23
N ASP A 328 20.54 8.26 -2.38
CA ASP A 328 19.33 7.55 -2.74
C ASP A 328 19.55 6.02 -2.78
N ILE A 329 18.52 5.26 -2.40
CA ILE A 329 18.64 3.80 -2.26
C ILE A 329 18.90 3.09 -3.59
N ILE A 330 18.36 3.63 -4.69
CA ILE A 330 18.60 3.10 -6.04
C ILE A 330 20.03 3.43 -6.44
N GLU A 331 20.46 4.67 -6.26
CA GLU A 331 21.81 5.10 -6.61
C GLU A 331 22.88 4.30 -5.86
N ARG A 332 22.60 3.94 -4.61
CA ARG A 332 23.44 3.03 -3.82
C ARG A 332 23.72 1.70 -4.52
N ILE A 333 22.68 1.09 -5.10
CA ILE A 333 22.77 -0.19 -5.83
C ILE A 333 23.48 0.03 -7.17
N ARG A 334 23.15 1.11 -7.87
CA ARG A 334 23.77 1.50 -9.14
C ARG A 334 25.28 1.64 -9.03
N GLU A 335 25.78 2.35 -8.02
CA GLU A 335 27.23 2.51 -7.81
C GLU A 335 27.95 1.16 -7.64
N ARG A 336 27.31 0.17 -6.99
CA ARG A 336 27.88 -1.18 -6.84
C ARG A 336 27.92 -1.93 -8.15
N TYR A 337 26.82 -1.87 -8.90
CA TYR A 337 26.72 -2.50 -10.21
C TYR A 337 27.70 -1.87 -11.20
N ASP A 338 27.80 -0.54 -11.22
CA ASP A 338 28.72 0.21 -12.06
C ASP A 338 30.18 -0.08 -11.71
N ALA A 339 30.54 -0.19 -10.43
CA ALA A 339 31.87 -0.59 -10.01
C ALA A 339 32.23 -2.00 -10.53
N LEU A 340 31.32 -2.97 -10.37
CA LEU A 340 31.52 -4.33 -10.84
C LEU A 340 31.68 -4.40 -12.37
N LEU A 341 30.75 -3.79 -13.11
CA LEU A 341 30.77 -3.78 -14.57
C LEU A 341 31.94 -3.00 -15.16
N LYS A 342 32.40 -1.93 -14.50
CA LYS A 342 33.59 -1.17 -14.92
C LYS A 342 34.86 -2.01 -14.75
N GLY A 343 34.98 -2.74 -13.65
CA GLY A 343 36.09 -3.67 -13.42
C GLY A 343 36.19 -4.72 -14.52
N LEU A 344 35.07 -5.29 -14.93
CA LEU A 344 34.99 -6.30 -16.00
C LEU A 344 35.40 -5.81 -17.40
N LYS A 345 35.36 -4.49 -17.65
CA LYS A 345 35.71 -3.86 -18.95
C LYS A 345 37.16 -3.42 -19.06
N ASN A 346 37.89 -3.29 -17.95
CA ASN A 346 39.22 -2.68 -17.92
C ASN A 346 40.38 -3.68 -18.12
N ASP A 347 40.10 -4.97 -18.34
CA ASP A 347 41.11 -6.03 -18.54
C ASP A 347 41.15 -6.63 -19.95
#